data_AF-A0A354F674-F1
#
_entry.id   AF-A0A354F674-F1
#
_cell.length_a   1.000
_cell.length_b   1.000
_cell.length_c   1.000
_cell.angle_alpha   90.00
_cell.angle_beta   90.00
_cell.angle_gamma   90.00
#
_symmetry.space_group_name_H-M   'P 1'
#
loop_
_entity.id
_entity.type
_entity.pdbx_description
1 polymer ?
#
loop_
_entity_poly.entity_id
_entity_poly.type
_entity_poly.pdbx_seq_one_letter_code
_entity_poly.pdbx_strand_id
1 'polypeptide(L)' 'MCYAIPGKIIEVIGKSALIDYFGEKKEAYVDVEGVNPGDYVFAQGGVI' A
#
# COMPACT_ATOMS: atom_id res chain seq x y z
N MET A 1 4.12 19.89 5.90
CA MET A 1 3.99 18.75 6.83
C MET A 1 2.58 18.22 6.68
N CYS A 2 2.42 17.05 6.06
CA CYS A 2 1.11 16.43 5.81
C CYS A 2 1.07 15.12 6.58
N TYR A 3 -0.08 14.72 7.11
CA TYR A 3 -0.24 13.37 7.65
C TYR A 3 -0.33 12.37 6.50
N ALA A 4 0.39 11.25 6.62
CA ALA A 4 0.23 10.14 5.70
C ALA A 4 -1.18 9.56 5.88
N ILE A 5 -1.89 9.37 4.77
CA ILE A 5 -3.19 8.69 4.77
C ILE A 5 -2.89 7.20 4.68
N PRO A 6 -3.42 6.35 5.58
CA PRO A 6 -3.26 4.90 5.45
C PRO A 6 -4.16 4.38 4.33
N GLY A 7 -3.61 3.53 3.47
CA GLY A 7 -4.36 2.87 2.42
C GLY A 7 -4.52 1.38 2.71
N LYS A 8 -5.61 0.77 2.24
CA LYS A 8 -5.87 -0.65 2.43
C LYS A 8 -5.30 -1.46 1.27
N ILE A 9 -4.54 -2.49 1.54
CA ILE A 9 -4.07 -3.41 0.51
C ILE A 9 -5.24 -4.26 0.04
N ILE A 10 -5.50 -4.23 -1.27
CA ILE A 10 -6.55 -5.02 -1.90
C ILE A 10 -5.99 -6.19 -2.70
N GLU A 11 -4.72 -6.15 -3.08
CA GLU A 11 -4.03 -7.22 -3.82
C GLU A 11 -2.51 -7.13 -3.62
N VAL A 12 -1.82 -8.28 -3.61
CA VAL A 12 -0.36 -8.37 -3.60
C VAL A 12 0.08 -9.25 -4.77
N ILE A 13 0.91 -8.71 -5.66
CA ILE A 13 1.40 -9.37 -6.87
C ILE A 13 2.92 -9.33 -6.86
N GLY A 14 3.55 -10.42 -6.42
CA GLY A 14 5.01 -10.50 -6.31
C GLY A 14 5.56 -9.46 -5.34
N LYS A 15 6.28 -8.45 -5.87
CA LYS A 15 6.82 -7.33 -5.10
C LYS A 15 6.04 -6.02 -5.25
N SER A 16 4.86 -6.07 -5.83
CA SER A 16 3.95 -4.92 -5.91
C SER A 16 2.70 -5.19 -5.08
N ALA A 17 2.14 -4.15 -4.47
CA ALA A 17 0.84 -4.18 -3.83
C ALA A 17 -0.07 -3.12 -4.43
N LEU A 18 -1.34 -3.47 -4.64
CA LEU A 18 -2.38 -2.54 -5.01
C LEU A 18 -3.07 -2.04 -3.74
N ILE A 19 -3.00 -0.73 -3.51
CA ILE A 19 -3.53 -0.05 -2.32
C ILE A 19 -4.73 0.80 -2.71
N ASP A 20 -5.82 0.68 -1.95
CA ASP A 20 -7.01 1.54 -2.05
C ASP A 20 -6.95 2.66 -1.01
N TYR A 21 -7.05 3.89 -1.50
CA TYR A 21 -7.20 5.13 -0.73
C TYR A 21 -8.59 5.71 -0.99
N PHE A 22 -9.61 5.24 -0.26
CA PHE A 22 -10.99 5.73 -0.38
C PHE A 22 -11.53 5.70 -1.83
N GLY A 23 -11.20 4.64 -2.57
CA GLY A 23 -11.60 4.44 -3.97
C GLY A 23 -10.52 4.80 -5.00
N GLU A 24 -9.46 5.53 -4.62
CA GLU A 24 -8.30 5.73 -5.50
C GLU A 24 -7.30 4.59 -5.34
N LYS A 25 -6.98 3.91 -6.43
CA LYS A 25 -6.04 2.78 -6.43
C LYS A 25 -4.65 3.23 -6.82
N LYS A 26 -3.65 2.86 -6.02
CA LYS A 26 -2.22 3.09 -6.30
C LYS A 26 -1.44 1.80 -6.16
N GLU A 27 -0.47 1.62 -7.04
CA GLU A 27 0.53 0.57 -6.90
C GLU A 27 1.69 1.07 -6.06
N ALA A 28 2.23 0.21 -5.20
CA ALA A 28 3.45 0.46 -4.45
C ALA A 28 4.34 -0.79 -4.43
N TYR A 29 5.64 -0.58 -4.41
CA TYR A 29 6.63 -1.65 -4.23
C TYR A 29 6.65 -2.09 -2.76
N VAL A 30 6.72 -3.39 -2.53
CA VAL A 30 6.75 -4.03 -1.21
C VAL A 30 8.19 -4.37 -0.87
N ASP A 31 8.81 -3.59 0.02
CA ASP A 31 10.18 -3.83 0.51
C ASP A 31 10.21 -4.44 1.92
N VAL A 32 9.04 -4.70 2.49
CA VAL A 32 8.86 -5.33 3.80
C VAL A 32 8.14 -6.67 3.68
N GLU A 33 8.46 -7.61 4.56
CA GLU A 33 7.83 -8.93 4.59
C GLU A 33 6.50 -8.91 5.35
N GLY A 34 5.65 -9.91 5.09
CA GLY A 34 4.44 -10.15 5.87
C GLY A 34 3.24 -9.26 5.51
N VAL A 35 3.27 -8.64 4.34
CA VAL A 35 2.19 -7.79 3.82
C VAL A 35 1.09 -8.62 3.18
N ASN A 36 -0.16 -8.45 3.62
CA ASN A 36 -1.31 -9.22 3.15
C ASN A 36 -2.46 -8.30 2.67
N PRO A 37 -3.31 -8.79 1.74
CA PRO A 37 -4.59 -8.14 1.47
C PRO A 37 -5.40 -7.97 2.75
N GLY A 38 -5.89 -6.76 3.00
CA GLY A 38 -6.58 -6.38 4.24
C GLY A 38 -5.76 -5.47 5.15
N ASP A 39 -4.43 -5.51 5.07
CA ASP A 39 -3.55 -4.66 5.86
C ASP A 39 -3.70 -3.19 5.46
N TYR A 40 -3.50 -2.30 6.44
CA TYR A 40 -3.44 -0.85 6.21
C TYR A 40 -2.00 -0.39 6.31
N VAL A 41 -1.54 0.33 5.29
CA VAL A 41 -0.13 0.71 5.13
C VAL A 41 0.02 2.19 4.76
N PHE A 42 1.19 2.74 5.07
CA PHE A 42 1.62 4.04 4.59
C PHE A 42 2.62 3.83 3.47
N ALA A 43 2.27 4.25 2.24
CA ALA A 43 3.23 4.25 1.15
C ALA A 43 3.95 5.60 1.09
N GLN A 44 5.29 5.57 1.14
CA GLN A 44 6.11 6.77 0.98
C GLN A 44 6.92 6.65 -0.32
N GLY A 45 6.73 7.59 -1.25
CA GLY A 45 7.42 7.55 -2.55
C GLY A 45 7.07 6.33 -3.40
N GLY A 46 5.94 5.67 -3.13
CA GLY A 46 5.53 4.43 -3.82
C GLY A 46 6.16 3.16 -3.25
N VAL A 47 6.70 3.21 -2.03
CA VAL A 47 7.21 2.02 -1.31
C VAL A 47 6.44 1.84 -0.01
N ILE A 48 6.04 0.60 0.26
CA ILE A 48 5.51 0.12 1.54
C ILE A 48 6.65 -0.49 2.34
#